data_AF-A0A8C5KI76-F1
#
_entry.id   AF-A0A8C5KI76-F1
#
_cell.length_a   1.000
_cell.length_b   1.000
_cell.length_c   1.000
_cell.angle_alpha   90.00
_cell.angle_beta   90.00
_cell.angle_gamma   90.00
#
_symmetry.space_group_name_H-M   'P 1'
#
loop_
_entity.id
_entity.type
_entity.pdbx_description
1 polymer ?
#
loop_
_entity_poly.entity_id
_entity_poly.type
_entity_poly.pdbx_seq_one_letter_code
_entity_poly.pdbx_strand_id
1 'polypeptide(L)' 'MKEAEAEEQQEFSYQQRLKAAVHYTVGCLCNEVALDKEVQFSKQTIAAISEVTFRQCEHFAKDLEMFARWVEKPSLF' A
#
# COMPACT_ATOMS: atom_id res chain seq x y z
N MET A 1 -28.80 -7.59 -5.96
CA MET A 1 -28.31 -6.78 -7.11
C MET A 1 -27.98 -5.37 -6.65
N LYS A 2 -28.94 -4.57 -6.15
CA LYS A 2 -28.67 -3.23 -5.59
C LYS A 2 -27.71 -3.20 -4.39
N GLU A 3 -27.78 -4.20 -3.50
CA GLU A 3 -26.89 -4.27 -2.32
C GLU A 3 -25.45 -4.60 -2.70
N ALA A 4 -25.24 -5.54 -3.63
CA ALA A 4 -23.91 -5.88 -4.15
C ALA A 4 -23.23 -4.69 -4.86
N GLU A 5 -23.99 -3.89 -5.63
CA GLU A 5 -23.46 -2.67 -6.28
C GLU A 5 -23.05 -1.60 -5.26
N ALA A 6 -23.80 -1.47 -4.16
CA ALA A 6 -23.48 -0.51 -3.10
C ALA A 6 -22.22 -0.92 -2.31
N GLU A 7 -22.05 -2.22 -2.05
CA GLU A 7 -20.85 -2.77 -1.39
C GLU A 7 -19.59 -2.56 -2.25
N GLU A 8 -19.67 -2.86 -3.55
CA GLU A 8 -18.56 -2.67 -4.49
C GLU A 8 -18.13 -1.20 -4.60
N GLN A 9 -19.11 -0.28 -4.66
CA GLN A 9 -18.84 1.16 -4.65
C GLN A 9 -18.19 1.63 -3.35
N GLN A 10 -18.62 1.10 -2.21
CA GLN A 10 -18.04 1.43 -0.91
C GLN A 10 -16.60 0.92 -0.79
N GLU A 11 -16.34 -0.31 -1.23
CA GLU A 11 -15.00 -0.89 -1.24
C GLU A 11 -14.07 -0.08 -2.16
N PHE A 12 -14.52 0.24 -3.38
CA PHE A 12 -13.76 1.06 -4.31
C PHE A 12 -13.41 2.44 -3.70
N SER A 13 -14.40 3.12 -3.11
CA SER A 13 -14.20 4.41 -2.44
C SER A 13 -13.20 4.32 -1.28
N TYR A 14 -13.27 3.25 -0.49
CA TYR A 14 -12.32 3.01 0.58
C TYR A 14 -10.90 2.79 0.06
N GLN A 15 -10.73 1.92 -0.95
CA GLN A 15 -9.45 1.67 -1.59
C GLN A 15 -8.82 2.94 -2.17
N GLN A 16 -9.61 3.79 -2.85
CA GLN A 16 -9.12 5.05 -3.41
C GLN A 16 -8.62 6.02 -2.34
N ARG A 17 -9.30 6.10 -1.19
CA ARG A 17 -8.83 6.93 -0.06
C ARG A 17 -7.50 6.42 0.49
N LEU A 18 -7.33 5.11 0.61
CA LEU A 18 -6.05 4.53 1.06
C LEU A 18 -4.94 4.80 0.03
N LYS A 19 -5.20 4.60 -1.27
CA LYS A 19 -4.24 4.92 -2.33
C LYS A 19 -3.82 6.38 -2.30
N ALA A 20 -4.76 7.31 -2.08
CA ALA A 20 -4.46 8.74 -1.97
C ALA A 20 -3.56 9.06 -0.76
N ALA A 21 -3.83 8.45 0.40
CA ALA A 21 -2.99 8.62 1.59
C ALA A 21 -1.56 8.08 1.39
N VAL A 22 -1.42 6.92 0.74
CA VAL A 22 -0.12 6.37 0.35
C VAL A 22 0.59 7.30 -0.63
N HIS A 23 -0.11 7.78 -1.66
CA HIS A 23 0.47 8.67 -2.66
C HIS A 23 1.00 9.97 -2.06
N TYR A 24 0.24 10.58 -1.14
CA TYR A 24 0.68 11.77 -0.41
C TYR A 24 2.00 11.51 0.33
N THR A 25 2.05 10.42 1.10
CA THR A 25 3.22 10.07 1.91
C THR A 25 4.43 9.74 1.04
N VAL A 26 4.23 8.97 -0.04
CA VAL A 26 5.29 8.67 -1.02
C VAL A 26 5.81 9.94 -1.68
N GLY A 27 4.94 10.91 -1.97
CA GLY A 27 5.34 12.22 -2.50
C GLY A 27 6.25 12.99 -1.53
N CYS A 28 5.90 13.03 -0.24
CA CYS A 28 6.75 13.65 0.79
C CYS A 28 8.14 13.01 0.85
N LEU A 29 8.21 11.68 0.92
CA LEU A 29 9.47 10.94 0.97
C LEU A 29 10.30 11.10 -0.32
N CYS A 30 9.66 11.08 -1.48
CA CYS A 30 10.34 11.33 -2.75
C CYS A 30 10.90 12.75 -2.82
N ASN A 31 10.23 13.73 -2.22
CA ASN A 31 10.72 15.10 -2.15
C ASN A 31 11.95 15.22 -1.23
N GLU A 32 11.96 14.54 -0.09
CA GLU A 32 13.14 14.46 0.79
C GLU A 32 14.34 13.86 0.03
N VAL A 33 14.13 12.74 -0.68
CA VAL A 33 15.18 12.08 -1.48
C VAL A 33 15.63 12.95 -2.66
N ALA A 34 14.70 13.66 -3.32
CA ALA A 34 15.02 14.58 -4.41
C ALA A 34 15.97 15.70 -3.96
N LEU A 35 15.70 16.28 -2.78
CA LEU A 35 16.55 17.31 -2.19
C LEU A 35 17.91 16.76 -1.78
N ASP A 36 17.97 15.61 -1.11
CA ASP A 36 19.22 14.98 -0.66
C ASP A 36 20.13 14.57 -1.83
N LYS A 37 19.55 14.12 -2.94
CA LYS A 37 20.29 13.62 -4.10
C LYS A 37 20.44 14.65 -5.22
N GLU A 38 19.90 15.85 -5.06
CA GLU A 38 19.84 16.89 -6.10
C GLU A 38 19.23 16.39 -7.43
N VAL A 39 18.26 15.49 -7.35
CA VAL A 39 17.54 14.93 -8.51
C VAL A 39 16.08 15.39 -8.50
N GLN A 40 15.38 15.20 -9.62
CA GLN A 40 13.96 15.49 -9.73
C GLN A 40 13.19 14.22 -10.10
N PHE A 41 12.07 13.98 -9.44
CA PHE A 41 11.14 12.91 -9.80
C PHE A 41 9.99 13.46 -10.64
N SER A 42 9.64 12.76 -11.71
CA SER A 42 8.41 13.07 -12.46
C SER A 42 7.17 12.68 -11.65
N LYS A 43 6.03 13.34 -11.92
CA LYS A 43 4.75 12.99 -11.29
C LYS A 43 4.36 11.53 -11.55
N GLN A 44 4.66 11.04 -12.75
CA GLN A 44 4.42 9.67 -13.17
C GLN A 44 5.28 8.68 -12.37
N THR A 45 6.54 9.03 -12.11
CA THR A 45 7.44 8.22 -11.27
C THR A 45 6.90 8.11 -9.84
N ILE A 46 6.48 9.22 -9.23
CA ILE A 46 5.91 9.22 -7.87
C ILE A 46 4.61 8.38 -7.83
N ALA A 47 3.75 8.52 -8.85
CA ALA A 47 2.54 7.71 -8.96
C ALA A 47 2.86 6.20 -9.10
N ALA A 48 3.87 5.85 -9.91
CA ALA A 48 4.31 4.46 -10.07
C ALA A 48 4.86 3.88 -8.74
N ILE A 49 5.68 4.65 -8.02
CA ILE A 49 6.19 4.24 -6.69
C ILE A 49 5.03 4.05 -5.71
N SER A 50 4.05 4.96 -5.72
CA SER A 50 2.85 4.85 -4.89
C SER A 50 2.05 3.58 -5.18
N GLU A 51 1.85 3.24 -6.46
CA GLU A 51 1.10 2.03 -6.84
C GLU A 51 1.88 0.75 -6.49
N VAL A 52 3.21 0.75 -6.65
CA VAL A 52 4.06 -0.37 -6.22
C VAL A 52 3.99 -0.53 -4.70
N THR A 53 4.10 0.56 -3.95
CA THR A 53 4.04 0.55 -2.48
C THR A 53 2.69 0.03 -1.98
N PHE A 54 1.59 0.48 -2.58
CA PHE A 54 0.25 0.02 -2.22
C PHE A 54 0.08 -1.49 -2.45
N ARG A 55 0.55 -2.02 -3.58
CA ARG A 55 0.52 -3.47 -3.85
C ARG A 55 1.44 -4.26 -2.91
N GLN A 56 2.59 -3.70 -2.54
CA GLN A 56 3.52 -4.35 -1.62
C GLN A 56 2.91 -4.57 -0.23
N CYS A 57 2.01 -3.70 0.22
CA CYS A 57 1.29 -3.88 1.48
C CYS A 57 0.51 -5.21 1.53
N GLU A 58 -0.04 -5.68 0.41
CA GLU A 58 -0.75 -6.96 0.34
C GLU A 58 0.20 -8.14 0.59
N HIS A 59 1.38 -8.12 -0.03
CA HIS A 59 2.40 -9.13 0.19
C HIS A 59 2.86 -9.13 1.66
N PHE A 60 3.17 -7.96 2.21
CA PHE A 60 3.56 -7.85 3.62
C PHE A 60 2.46 -8.34 4.57
N ALA A 61 1.19 -8.01 4.32
CA ALA A 61 0.09 -8.48 5.15
C ALA A 61 -0.02 -10.01 5.16
N LYS A 62 0.06 -10.65 3.98
CA LYS A 62 0.01 -12.12 3.86
C LYS A 62 1.20 -12.80 4.52
N ASP A 63 2.39 -12.25 4.33
CA ASP A 63 3.61 -12.79 4.94
C ASP A 63 3.55 -12.66 6.47
N LEU A 64 3.13 -11.51 6.99
CA LEU A 64 2.96 -11.29 8.42
C LEU A 64 1.90 -12.20 9.03
N GLU A 65 0.79 -12.45 8.32
CA GLU A 65 -0.22 -13.42 8.76
C GLU A 65 0.35 -14.85 8.82
N MET A 66 1.11 -15.26 7.80
CA MET A 66 1.77 -16.56 7.79
C MET A 66 2.80 -16.70 8.93
N PHE A 67 3.59 -15.66 9.17
CA PHE A 67 4.54 -15.64 10.28
C PHE A 67 3.83 -15.72 11.64
N ALA A 68 2.74 -14.97 11.84
CA ALA A 68 1.98 -15.03 13.08
C ALA A 68 1.39 -16.43 13.32
N ARG A 69 0.80 -17.05 12.29
CA ARG A 69 0.26 -18.43 12.37
C ARG A 69 1.34 -19.47 12.64
N TRP A 70 2.56 -19.25 12.14
CA TRP A 70 3.70 -20.13 12.39
C TRP A 70 4.16 -20.04 13.85
N VAL A 71 4.17 -18.83 14.43
CA VAL A 71 4.53 -18.57 15.83
C VAL A 71 3.46 -19.03 16.82
N GLU A 72 2.19 -19.16 16.43
CA GLU A 72 1.13 -19.70 17.29
C GLU A 72 1.11 -21.25 17.38
N LYS A 73 1.86 -21.95 16.53
CA LYS A 73 2.07 -23.40 16.62
C LYS A 73 3.52 -23.81 16.96
N PRO A 74 4.20 -23.25 17.98
CA PRO A 74 5.56 -23.61 18.30
C PRO A 74 5.59 -24.72 19.35
N SER A 75 5.08 -25.93 19.05
CA SER A 75 5.41 -27.16 19.81
C SER A 75 4.51 -28.33 19.40
N LEU A 76 5.06 -29.23 18.57
CA LEU A 76 4.82 -30.69 18.65
C LEU A 76 6.02 -31.38 17.97
N PHE A 77 7.21 -31.01 18.45
CA PHE A 77 8.39 -31.88 18.50
C PHE A 77 8.89 -31.82 19.93
#